data_AF-Q0HXX1-F1
#
_entry.id   AF-Q0HXX1-F1
#
_cell.length_a   1.000
_cell.length_b   1.000
_cell.length_c   1.000
_cell.angle_alpha   90.00
_cell.angle_beta   90.00
_cell.angle_gamma   90.00
#
_symmetry.space_group_name_H-M   'P 1'
#
loop_
_entity.id
_entity.type
_entity.pdbx_description
1 polymer ?
#
loop_
_entity_poly.entity_id
_entity_poly.type
_entity_poly.pdbx_seq_one_letter_code
_entity_poly.pdbx_strand_id
1 'polypeptide(L)'
;MNGSVLGNKQIVANSSTIKISDYEQAVRDTDIINQDELNPILQGLFGEVGGIMSTAKKVTRDKEAFPGSTKAAEEEFGDTLWYLAALCRRLKYPLEDIFNDATSSAMPQRVGVASDFSEGAFGQIFILPASQSIDKTMFELGHAAAALLTDSPSRDQIVNFAKSYLVSLNAANMTFSNVVRSNIKKTRGAYVEPDTSELPDFDVEYQEEERLPTKFRIRVSQRNGGKCYLQWQGVFIGDPLTDNIADADGYRFHDIFHFSYAAILHWSPVMRALIKHKRKSNPKCDESQDGGRAIVVEEGLTAWIFSRAKELNFFEGQERVSLGMLKTIEEFVAGYEVAQCPLKLWEKAILQGYEVFRAIKSSKGGWIIGDRENRTLKYEPLECEK
;
A
#
# COMPACT_ATOMS: atom_id res chain seq x y z
N MET A 1 -30.53 18.25 43.35
CA MET A 1 -30.33 16.81 43.11
C MET A 1 -29.96 16.65 41.65
N ASN A 2 -28.68 16.32 41.43
CA ASN A 2 -28.08 16.07 40.12
C ASN A 2 -28.47 14.66 39.62
N GLY A 3 -28.48 14.48 38.31
CA GLY A 3 -28.59 13.19 37.63
C GLY A 3 -28.80 13.40 36.13
N SER A 4 -27.89 14.11 35.46
CA SER A 4 -26.77 13.55 34.69
C SER A 4 -27.22 12.83 33.41
N VAL A 5 -27.28 13.63 32.35
CA VAL A 5 -26.94 13.28 30.97
C VAL A 5 -25.66 12.45 30.97
N LEU A 6 -25.68 11.25 30.38
CA LEU A 6 -24.51 10.57 29.82
C LEU A 6 -25.02 9.58 28.76
N GLY A 7 -25.31 10.12 27.58
CA GLY A 7 -25.29 9.32 26.36
C GLY A 7 -23.83 8.99 26.05
N ASN A 8 -23.39 7.80 26.43
CA ASN A 8 -22.19 7.22 25.85
C ASN A 8 -22.61 6.42 24.62
N LYS A 9 -22.51 7.07 23.45
CA LYS A 9 -22.45 6.40 22.16
C LYS A 9 -21.29 5.42 22.21
N GLN A 10 -21.64 4.15 22.35
CA GLN A 10 -20.76 3.03 22.06
C GLN A 10 -20.39 3.15 20.57
N ILE A 11 -19.14 3.53 20.28
CA ILE A 11 -18.59 3.38 18.93
C ILE A 11 -18.39 1.88 18.75
N VAL A 12 -19.45 1.18 18.36
CA VAL A 12 -19.34 -0.13 17.73
C VAL A 12 -19.05 0.19 16.27
N ALA A 13 -17.84 -0.09 15.81
CA ALA A 13 -17.55 -0.11 14.39
C ALA A 13 -18.53 -1.09 13.74
N ASN A 14 -19.49 -0.57 12.95
CA ASN A 14 -20.43 -1.38 12.19
C ASN A 14 -19.63 -2.23 11.20
N SER A 15 -19.28 -3.45 11.60
CA SER A 15 -18.68 -4.45 10.72
C SER A 15 -19.80 -5.06 9.89
N SER A 16 -20.15 -4.40 8.79
CA SER A 16 -21.27 -4.80 7.92
C SER A 16 -20.99 -6.11 7.18
N THR A 17 -21.98 -6.96 6.95
CA THR A 17 -21.76 -8.18 6.15
C THR A 17 -21.25 -7.81 4.75
N ILE A 18 -20.33 -8.60 4.19
CA ILE A 18 -19.80 -8.44 2.83
C ILE A 18 -20.07 -9.70 2.01
N LYS A 19 -20.57 -9.55 0.78
CA LYS A 19 -20.80 -10.70 -0.10
C LYS A 19 -19.47 -11.15 -0.70
N ILE A 20 -19.32 -12.45 -0.91
CA ILE A 20 -18.14 -13.01 -1.59
C ILE A 20 -18.09 -12.56 -3.05
N SER A 21 -19.25 -12.44 -3.71
CA SER A 21 -19.37 -11.88 -5.05
C SER A 21 -18.92 -10.41 -5.11
N ASP A 22 -19.24 -9.59 -4.10
CA ASP A 22 -18.75 -8.20 -4.02
C ASP A 22 -17.22 -8.17 -3.88
N TYR A 23 -16.64 -9.07 -3.09
CA TYR A 23 -15.18 -9.22 -2.98
C TYR A 23 -14.56 -9.61 -4.33
N GLU A 24 -15.09 -10.65 -4.99
CA GLU A 24 -14.60 -11.15 -6.28
C GLU A 24 -14.62 -10.04 -7.35
N GLN A 25 -15.69 -9.24 -7.37
CA GLN A 25 -15.81 -8.08 -8.24
C GLN A 25 -14.79 -6.99 -7.89
N ALA A 26 -14.61 -6.67 -6.60
CA ALA A 26 -13.73 -5.59 -6.14
C ALA A 26 -12.24 -5.84 -6.42
N VAL A 27 -11.80 -7.12 -6.41
CA VAL A 27 -10.41 -7.53 -6.68
C VAL A 27 -10.17 -7.96 -8.13
N ARG A 28 -11.17 -7.90 -9.00
CA ARG A 28 -11.05 -8.32 -10.40
C ARG A 28 -9.96 -7.52 -11.14
N ASP A 29 -10.00 -6.20 -11.01
CA ASP A 29 -9.08 -5.30 -11.71
C ASP A 29 -7.74 -5.14 -10.99
N THR A 30 -7.58 -5.80 -9.83
CA THR A 30 -6.32 -5.83 -9.09
C THR A 30 -5.43 -6.99 -9.53
N ASP A 31 -5.98 -7.94 -10.31
CA ASP A 31 -5.30 -9.08 -10.91
C ASP A 31 -4.36 -8.65 -12.05
N ILE A 32 -3.10 -8.44 -11.68
CA ILE A 32 -2.04 -8.03 -12.60
C ILE A 32 -1.37 -9.22 -13.32
N ILE A 33 -1.79 -10.46 -13.03
CA ILE A 33 -1.22 -11.66 -13.66
C ILE A 33 -1.89 -11.84 -15.03
N ASN A 34 -1.16 -12.34 -16.02
CA ASN A 34 -1.71 -12.60 -17.33
C ASN A 34 -2.93 -13.54 -17.23
N GLN A 35 -3.98 -13.26 -18.01
CA GLN A 35 -5.25 -14.00 -17.97
C GLN A 35 -5.12 -15.46 -18.39
N ASP A 36 -4.12 -15.76 -19.23
CA ASP A 36 -3.86 -17.11 -19.73
C ASP A 36 -2.91 -17.91 -18.82
N GLU A 37 -2.36 -17.28 -17.78
CA GLU A 37 -1.38 -17.91 -16.88
C GLU A 37 -2.06 -18.45 -15.62
N LEU A 38 -1.80 -19.73 -15.34
CA LEU A 38 -2.24 -20.41 -14.12
C LEU A 38 -1.08 -20.60 -13.13
N ASN A 39 0.12 -20.90 -13.63
CA ASN A 39 1.27 -21.27 -12.80
C ASN A 39 1.68 -20.19 -11.77
N PRO A 40 1.76 -18.89 -12.12
CA PRO A 40 2.08 -17.84 -11.14
C PRO A 40 1.05 -17.75 -10.02
N ILE A 41 -0.24 -18.00 -10.33
CA ILE A 41 -1.33 -17.98 -9.35
C ILE A 41 -1.16 -19.13 -8.35
N LEU A 42 -0.87 -20.34 -8.86
CA LEU A 42 -0.70 -21.53 -8.02
C LEU A 42 0.54 -21.44 -7.13
N GLN A 43 1.66 -20.96 -7.69
CA GLN A 43 2.89 -20.72 -6.95
C GLN A 43 2.73 -19.63 -5.89
N GLY A 44 2.04 -18.54 -6.25
CA GLY A 44 1.68 -17.46 -5.35
C GLY A 44 0.84 -17.97 -4.18
N LEU A 45 -0.30 -18.61 -4.46
CA LEU A 45 -1.18 -19.21 -3.46
C LEU A 45 -0.42 -20.12 -2.49
N PHE A 46 0.44 -21.00 -3.01
CA PHE A 46 1.24 -21.89 -2.19
C PHE A 46 2.25 -21.13 -1.32
N GLY A 47 2.88 -20.09 -1.86
CA GLY A 47 3.80 -19.20 -1.14
C GLY A 47 3.13 -18.48 0.03
N GLU A 48 1.97 -17.85 -0.19
CA GLU A 48 1.21 -17.14 0.85
C GLU A 48 0.74 -18.10 1.95
N VAL A 49 0.34 -19.33 1.60
CA VAL A 49 0.03 -20.36 2.61
C VAL A 49 1.25 -20.67 3.48
N GLY A 50 2.45 -20.74 2.90
CA GLY A 50 3.70 -20.86 3.66
C GLY A 50 3.94 -19.67 4.60
N GLY A 51 3.54 -18.46 4.18
CA GLY A 51 3.55 -17.24 5.00
C GLY A 51 2.56 -17.30 6.16
N ILE A 52 1.31 -17.73 5.94
CA ILE A 52 0.32 -18.02 7.00
C ILE A 52 0.90 -18.99 8.04
N MET A 53 1.48 -20.10 7.59
CA MET A 53 2.06 -21.11 8.49
C MET A 53 3.23 -20.53 9.29
N SER A 54 4.04 -19.68 8.67
CA SER A 54 5.19 -19.03 9.30
C SER A 54 4.77 -18.01 10.36
N THR A 55 3.74 -17.21 10.07
CA THR A 55 3.20 -16.21 11.01
C THR A 55 2.46 -16.89 12.16
N ALA A 56 1.64 -17.91 11.91
CA ALA A 56 0.95 -18.68 12.94
C ALA A 56 1.91 -19.31 13.95
N LYS A 57 3.02 -19.90 13.49
CA LYS A 57 4.08 -20.44 14.38
C LYS A 57 4.69 -19.36 15.28
N LYS A 58 4.92 -18.14 14.75
CA LYS A 58 5.47 -17.02 15.53
C LYS A 58 4.51 -16.58 16.63
N VAL A 59 3.20 -16.55 16.37
CA VAL A 59 2.16 -16.26 17.39
C VAL A 59 2.24 -17.25 18.55
N THR A 60 2.34 -18.55 18.25
CA THR A 60 2.41 -19.60 19.29
C THR A 60 3.74 -19.60 20.05
N ARG A 61 4.86 -19.34 19.36
CA ARG A 61 6.22 -19.40 19.93
C ARG A 61 6.60 -18.15 20.72
N ASP A 62 6.34 -16.97 20.17
CA ASP A 62 6.94 -15.71 20.63
C ASP A 62 5.97 -14.84 21.47
N LYS A 63 4.69 -15.22 21.57
CA LYS A 63 3.64 -14.55 22.39
C LYS A 63 3.70 -13.01 22.27
N GLU A 64 3.81 -12.30 23.39
CA GLU A 64 3.82 -10.83 23.47
C GLU A 64 5.06 -10.17 22.85
N ALA A 65 6.11 -10.94 22.52
CA ALA A 65 7.34 -10.41 21.93
C ALA A 65 7.21 -10.08 20.43
N PHE A 66 6.07 -10.40 19.78
CA PHE A 66 5.82 -10.13 18.36
C PHE A 66 4.54 -9.31 18.14
N PRO A 67 4.53 -8.01 18.52
CA PRO A 67 3.44 -7.10 18.19
C PRO A 67 3.27 -7.04 16.66
N GLY A 68 2.06 -7.33 16.16
CA GLY A 68 1.73 -7.27 14.73
C GLY A 68 1.62 -8.62 14.02
N SER A 69 1.93 -9.74 14.69
CA SER A 69 1.78 -11.09 14.13
C SER A 69 0.35 -11.41 13.65
N THR A 70 -0.68 -10.90 14.33
CA THR A 70 -2.08 -11.01 13.89
C THR A 70 -2.33 -10.27 12.57
N LYS A 71 -1.79 -9.06 12.41
CA LYS A 71 -1.94 -8.27 11.17
C LYS A 71 -1.22 -8.94 10.01
N ALA A 72 0.00 -9.44 10.24
CA ALA A 72 0.75 -10.20 9.25
C ALA A 72 -0.04 -11.45 8.82
N ALA A 73 -0.57 -12.23 9.77
CA ALA A 73 -1.39 -13.39 9.42
C ALA A 73 -2.66 -12.99 8.63
N GLU A 74 -3.38 -11.93 9.06
CA GLU A 74 -4.55 -11.41 8.32
C GLU A 74 -4.19 -11.04 6.87
N GLU A 75 -3.01 -10.45 6.68
CA GLU A 75 -2.50 -10.06 5.37
C GLU A 75 -2.23 -11.27 4.46
N GLU A 76 -1.57 -12.30 4.99
CA GLU A 76 -1.24 -13.55 4.28
C GLU A 76 -2.51 -14.35 3.94
N PHE A 77 -3.50 -14.37 4.83
CA PHE A 77 -4.84 -14.90 4.54
C PHE A 77 -5.50 -14.11 3.40
N GLY A 78 -5.37 -12.79 3.41
CA GLY A 78 -5.88 -11.92 2.36
C GLY A 78 -5.26 -12.21 1.00
N ASP A 79 -3.93 -12.34 0.93
CA ASP A 79 -3.23 -12.64 -0.32
C ASP A 79 -3.53 -14.04 -0.83
N THR A 80 -3.64 -15.01 0.08
CA THR A 80 -4.11 -16.36 -0.26
C THR A 80 -5.52 -16.33 -0.87
N LEU A 81 -6.44 -15.54 -0.30
CA LEU A 81 -7.80 -15.34 -0.83
C LEU A 81 -7.78 -14.67 -2.20
N TRP A 82 -6.89 -13.70 -2.42
CA TRP A 82 -6.73 -13.00 -3.69
C TRP A 82 -6.27 -13.96 -4.81
N TYR A 83 -5.29 -14.81 -4.53
CA TYR A 83 -4.87 -15.86 -5.46
C TYR A 83 -5.96 -16.91 -5.70
N LEU A 84 -6.71 -17.30 -4.66
CA LEU A 84 -7.84 -18.22 -4.81
C LEU A 84 -8.91 -17.61 -5.73
N ALA A 85 -9.22 -16.32 -5.57
CA ALA A 85 -10.15 -15.61 -6.47
C ALA A 85 -9.62 -15.58 -7.91
N ALA A 86 -8.32 -15.32 -8.12
CA ALA A 86 -7.70 -15.38 -9.44
C ALA A 86 -7.79 -16.79 -10.07
N LEU A 87 -7.50 -17.83 -9.29
CA LEU A 87 -7.61 -19.23 -9.71
C LEU A 87 -9.04 -19.58 -10.15
N CYS A 88 -10.01 -19.25 -9.31
CA CYS A 88 -11.44 -19.41 -9.58
C CYS A 88 -11.86 -18.71 -10.88
N ARG A 89 -11.41 -17.47 -11.11
CA ARG A 89 -11.66 -16.74 -12.37
C ARG A 89 -11.07 -17.45 -13.59
N ARG A 90 -9.81 -17.94 -13.53
CA ARG A 90 -9.16 -18.67 -14.64
C ARG A 90 -9.93 -19.94 -15.01
N LEU A 91 -10.39 -20.66 -13.99
CA LEU A 91 -11.09 -21.93 -14.15
C LEU A 91 -12.61 -21.79 -14.31
N LYS A 92 -13.13 -20.54 -14.31
CA LYS A 92 -14.55 -20.21 -14.46
C LYS A 92 -15.45 -20.85 -13.39
N TYR A 93 -14.94 -20.93 -12.17
CA TYR A 93 -15.73 -21.30 -11.00
C TYR A 93 -16.02 -20.04 -10.18
N PRO A 94 -17.29 -19.63 -9.99
CA PRO A 94 -17.59 -18.50 -9.11
C PRO A 94 -17.07 -18.76 -7.70
N LEU A 95 -16.36 -17.79 -7.12
CA LEU A 95 -15.75 -17.97 -5.79
C LEU A 95 -16.80 -18.26 -4.70
N GLU A 96 -17.98 -17.65 -4.83
CA GLU A 96 -19.13 -17.87 -3.95
C GLU A 96 -19.57 -19.35 -3.94
N ASP A 97 -19.65 -20.00 -5.10
CA ASP A 97 -20.03 -21.41 -5.23
C ASP A 97 -19.00 -22.34 -4.56
N ILE A 98 -17.71 -22.02 -4.69
CA ILE A 98 -16.63 -22.79 -4.04
C ILE A 98 -16.78 -22.75 -2.52
N PHE A 99 -17.04 -21.58 -1.93
CA PHE A 99 -17.25 -21.47 -0.49
C PHE A 99 -18.57 -22.11 -0.02
N ASN A 100 -19.63 -22.04 -0.82
CA ASN A 100 -20.90 -22.72 -0.54
C ASN A 100 -20.72 -24.25 -0.48
N ASP A 101 -19.94 -24.83 -1.40
CA ASP A 101 -19.69 -26.28 -1.40
C ASP A 101 -18.73 -26.71 -0.28
N ALA A 102 -17.72 -25.88 0.01
CA ALA A 102 -16.78 -26.10 1.09
C ALA A 102 -17.47 -26.13 2.46
N THR A 103 -18.52 -25.33 2.63
CA THR A 103 -19.31 -25.26 3.88
C THR A 103 -20.42 -26.31 3.91
N SER A 104 -21.02 -26.65 2.77
CA SER A 104 -22.08 -27.67 2.64
C SER A 104 -21.60 -29.08 3.01
N SER A 105 -20.37 -29.42 2.64
CA SER A 105 -19.82 -30.78 2.78
C SER A 105 -19.18 -31.07 4.15
N ALA A 106 -19.04 -30.07 5.03
CA ALA A 106 -18.04 -30.15 6.10
C ALA A 106 -18.40 -29.59 7.48
N MET A 107 -19.57 -28.99 7.70
CA MET A 107 -19.81 -28.26 8.96
C MET A 107 -21.11 -28.69 9.66
N PRO A 108 -21.02 -29.26 10.88
CA PRO A 108 -22.17 -29.85 11.57
C PRO A 108 -23.11 -28.82 12.23
N GLN A 109 -22.64 -27.57 12.45
CA GLN A 109 -23.43 -26.55 13.15
C GLN A 109 -23.65 -25.31 12.27
N ARG A 110 -24.92 -24.99 12.05
CA ARG A 110 -25.37 -23.77 11.36
C ARG A 110 -26.11 -22.92 12.37
N VAL A 111 -25.85 -21.62 12.37
CA VAL A 111 -26.58 -20.65 13.19
C VAL A 111 -27.19 -19.59 12.28
N GLY A 112 -28.46 -19.29 12.54
CA GLY A 112 -29.16 -18.21 11.87
C GLY A 112 -28.71 -16.86 12.41
N VAL A 113 -28.52 -15.90 11.52
CA VAL A 113 -28.16 -14.52 11.88
C VAL A 113 -29.10 -13.53 11.20
N ALA A 114 -29.40 -12.44 11.89
CA ALA A 114 -30.06 -11.29 11.28
C ALA A 114 -29.04 -10.60 10.36
N SER A 115 -29.41 -10.39 9.10
CA SER A 115 -28.54 -9.75 8.13
C SER A 115 -28.80 -8.24 8.09
N ASP A 116 -27.74 -7.50 7.79
CA ASP A 116 -27.73 -6.07 7.53
C ASP A 116 -27.87 -5.72 6.04
N PHE A 117 -28.09 -6.71 5.16
CA PHE A 117 -28.42 -6.47 3.76
C PHE A 117 -29.89 -6.04 3.62
N SER A 118 -30.13 -4.93 2.92
CA SER A 118 -31.50 -4.42 2.68
C SER A 118 -32.40 -5.40 1.94
N GLU A 119 -31.82 -6.24 1.08
CA GLU A 119 -32.53 -7.23 0.26
C GLU A 119 -32.67 -8.60 0.95
N GLY A 120 -32.04 -8.83 2.10
CA GLY A 120 -32.02 -10.13 2.77
C GLY A 120 -32.09 -9.99 4.28
N ALA A 121 -33.17 -10.45 4.90
CA ALA A 121 -33.38 -10.30 6.34
C ALA A 121 -32.61 -11.33 7.21
N PHE A 122 -32.26 -12.48 6.64
CA PHE A 122 -31.70 -13.62 7.38
C PHE A 122 -30.57 -14.29 6.61
N GLY A 123 -29.48 -14.60 7.31
CA GLY A 123 -28.34 -15.36 6.81
C GLY A 123 -28.06 -16.60 7.65
N GLN A 124 -27.23 -17.50 7.13
CA GLN A 124 -26.70 -18.64 7.87
C GLN A 124 -25.18 -18.50 7.99
N ILE A 125 -24.67 -18.65 9.20
CA ILE A 125 -23.23 -18.75 9.47
C ILE A 125 -22.93 -20.19 9.86
N PHE A 126 -21.87 -20.73 9.27
CA PHE A 126 -21.34 -22.04 9.62
C PHE A 126 -20.36 -21.88 10.78
N ILE A 127 -20.58 -22.62 11.86
CA ILE A 127 -19.70 -22.61 13.03
C ILE A 127 -18.76 -23.80 12.96
N LEU A 128 -17.47 -23.51 13.02
CA LEU A 128 -16.41 -24.48 13.09
C LEU A 128 -16.23 -24.98 14.54
N PRO A 129 -16.03 -26.29 14.76
CA PRO A 129 -15.85 -26.83 16.11
C PRO A 129 -14.56 -26.28 16.74
N ALA A 130 -14.68 -25.75 17.95
CA ALA A 130 -13.65 -24.98 18.67
C ALA A 130 -12.38 -25.76 19.07
N SER A 131 -12.28 -27.06 18.81
CA SER A 131 -11.24 -27.95 19.38
C SER A 131 -10.10 -28.32 18.42
N GLN A 132 -9.92 -27.62 17.31
CA GLN A 132 -8.87 -27.98 16.35
C GLN A 132 -7.52 -27.34 16.74
N SER A 133 -6.49 -28.17 16.82
CA SER A 133 -5.11 -27.70 17.00
C SER A 133 -4.71 -26.81 15.83
N ILE A 134 -4.23 -25.59 16.13
CA ILE A 134 -3.77 -24.65 15.10
C ILE A 134 -2.75 -25.29 14.17
N ASP A 135 -1.78 -26.03 14.72
CA ASP A 135 -0.76 -26.72 13.92
C ASP A 135 -1.38 -27.71 12.94
N LYS A 136 -2.35 -28.52 13.41
CA LYS A 136 -3.04 -29.49 12.56
C LYS A 136 -3.76 -28.79 11.39
N THR A 137 -4.51 -27.73 11.68
CA THR A 137 -5.24 -26.99 10.63
C THR A 137 -4.28 -26.35 9.61
N MET A 138 -3.15 -25.82 10.08
CA MET A 138 -2.12 -25.25 9.21
C MET A 138 -1.45 -26.30 8.32
N PHE A 139 -1.19 -27.52 8.83
CA PHE A 139 -0.73 -28.64 8.01
C PHE A 139 -1.75 -29.06 6.95
N GLU A 140 -3.04 -29.16 7.32
CA GLU A 140 -4.12 -29.50 6.39
C GLU A 140 -4.28 -28.43 5.29
N LEU A 141 -4.12 -27.15 5.63
CA LEU A 141 -4.09 -26.06 4.66
C LEU A 141 -2.88 -26.18 3.71
N GLY A 142 -1.69 -26.44 4.24
CA GLY A 142 -0.49 -26.67 3.43
C GLY A 142 -0.62 -27.85 2.47
N HIS A 143 -1.19 -28.97 2.93
CA HIS A 143 -1.48 -30.12 2.08
C HIS A 143 -2.50 -29.80 0.98
N ALA A 144 -3.57 -29.07 1.31
CA ALA A 144 -4.55 -28.66 0.32
C ALA A 144 -3.97 -27.70 -0.71
N ALA A 145 -3.09 -26.78 -0.29
CA ALA A 145 -2.37 -25.88 -1.19
C ALA A 145 -1.43 -26.65 -2.13
N ALA A 146 -0.66 -27.61 -1.58
CA ALA A 146 0.23 -28.47 -2.37
C ALA A 146 -0.54 -29.28 -3.42
N ALA A 147 -1.74 -29.76 -3.07
CA ALA A 147 -2.59 -30.51 -3.99
C ALA A 147 -3.08 -29.66 -5.18
N LEU A 148 -3.05 -28.33 -5.10
CA LEU A 148 -3.37 -27.44 -6.22
C LEU A 148 -2.19 -27.24 -7.18
N LEU A 149 -0.96 -27.64 -6.84
CA LEU A 149 0.22 -27.49 -7.71
C LEU A 149 0.22 -28.54 -8.83
N THR A 150 -0.74 -28.41 -9.75
CA THR A 150 -0.94 -29.27 -10.92
C THR A 150 -1.32 -28.41 -12.13
N ASP A 151 -1.14 -28.91 -13.35
CA ASP A 151 -1.45 -28.15 -14.57
C ASP A 151 -2.93 -27.75 -14.69
N SER A 152 -3.83 -28.51 -14.05
CA SER A 152 -5.27 -28.23 -14.05
C SER A 152 -5.92 -28.74 -12.76
N PRO A 153 -5.99 -27.91 -11.71
CA PRO A 153 -6.63 -28.27 -10.46
C PRO A 153 -8.12 -28.51 -10.66
N SER A 154 -8.61 -29.65 -10.19
CA SER A 154 -10.04 -29.97 -10.21
C SER A 154 -10.83 -29.10 -9.24
N ARG A 155 -12.13 -28.94 -9.52
CA ARG A 155 -13.05 -28.21 -8.63
C ARG A 155 -13.06 -28.77 -7.21
N ASP A 156 -12.99 -30.09 -7.05
CA ASP A 156 -12.97 -30.76 -5.74
C ASP A 156 -11.72 -30.40 -4.93
N GLN A 157 -10.55 -30.30 -5.58
CA GLN A 157 -9.33 -29.85 -4.92
C GLN A 157 -9.45 -28.40 -4.43
N ILE A 158 -10.07 -27.53 -5.23
CA ILE A 158 -10.29 -26.12 -4.88
C ILE A 158 -11.29 -25.98 -3.73
N VAL A 159 -12.39 -26.76 -3.75
CA VAL A 159 -13.36 -26.83 -2.65
C VAL A 159 -12.70 -27.34 -1.37
N ASN A 160 -11.87 -28.37 -1.45
CA ASN A 160 -11.11 -28.87 -0.31
C ASN A 160 -10.13 -27.82 0.24
N PHE A 161 -9.46 -27.07 -0.64
CA PHE A 161 -8.63 -25.95 -0.24
C PHE A 161 -9.43 -24.86 0.47
N ALA A 162 -10.54 -24.40 -0.10
CA ALA A 162 -11.41 -23.38 0.50
C ALA A 162 -11.93 -23.81 1.89
N LYS A 163 -12.25 -25.10 2.05
CA LYS A 163 -12.58 -25.68 3.35
C LYS A 163 -11.43 -25.55 4.35
N SER A 164 -10.23 -26.04 4.00
CA SER A 164 -9.06 -25.94 4.88
C SER A 164 -8.71 -24.47 5.19
N TYR A 165 -8.89 -23.57 4.23
CA TYR A 165 -8.70 -22.13 4.41
C TYR A 165 -9.62 -21.57 5.51
N LEU A 166 -10.93 -21.86 5.45
CA LEU A 166 -11.89 -21.40 6.47
C LEU A 166 -11.59 -22.00 7.85
N VAL A 167 -11.22 -23.29 7.90
CA VAL A 167 -10.83 -23.97 9.15
C VAL A 167 -9.63 -23.31 9.79
N SER A 168 -8.57 -23.06 9.01
CA SER A 168 -7.34 -22.42 9.50
C SER A 168 -7.54 -20.95 9.88
N LEU A 169 -8.38 -20.23 9.14
CA LEU A 169 -8.75 -18.84 9.46
C LEU A 169 -9.43 -18.77 10.84
N ASN A 170 -10.35 -19.69 11.12
CA ASN A 170 -11.01 -19.78 12.43
C ASN A 170 -10.05 -20.20 13.54
N ALA A 171 -9.19 -21.20 13.30
CA ALA A 171 -8.19 -21.65 14.26
C ALA A 171 -7.16 -20.56 14.61
N ALA A 172 -6.89 -19.65 13.67
CA ALA A 172 -6.06 -18.46 13.88
C ALA A 172 -6.81 -17.29 14.57
N ASN A 173 -8.08 -17.47 14.95
CA ASN A 173 -8.95 -16.44 15.52
C ASN A 173 -9.08 -15.19 14.64
N MET A 174 -9.06 -15.37 13.32
CA MET A 174 -9.24 -14.27 12.37
C MET A 174 -10.72 -14.08 12.03
N THR A 175 -11.11 -12.83 11.79
CA THR A 175 -12.44 -12.50 11.28
C THR A 175 -12.39 -12.46 9.76
N PHE A 176 -13.13 -13.35 9.08
CA PHE A 176 -13.05 -13.44 7.62
C PHE A 176 -13.44 -12.14 6.92
N SER A 177 -14.44 -11.42 7.44
CA SER A 177 -14.82 -10.12 6.87
C SER A 177 -13.70 -9.07 7.01
N ASN A 178 -12.85 -9.13 8.04
CA ASN A 178 -11.70 -8.23 8.16
C ASN A 178 -10.65 -8.55 7.10
N VAL A 179 -10.29 -9.83 6.94
CA VAL A 179 -9.40 -10.32 5.87
C VAL A 179 -9.87 -9.84 4.50
N VAL A 180 -11.16 -9.99 4.21
CA VAL A 180 -11.77 -9.53 2.94
C VAL A 180 -11.58 -8.03 2.75
N ARG A 181 -11.93 -7.21 3.75
CA ARG A 181 -11.85 -5.74 3.64
C ARG A 181 -10.41 -5.24 3.57
N SER A 182 -9.51 -5.78 4.38
CA SER A 182 -8.10 -5.39 4.37
C SER A 182 -7.43 -5.78 3.06
N ASN A 183 -7.76 -6.95 2.50
CA ASN A 183 -7.28 -7.35 1.18
C ASN A 183 -7.82 -6.46 0.05
N ILE A 184 -9.11 -6.10 0.05
CA ILE A 184 -9.67 -5.14 -0.92
C ILE A 184 -8.91 -3.81 -0.83
N LYS A 185 -8.79 -3.25 0.38
CA LYS A 185 -8.10 -1.97 0.59
C LYS A 185 -6.66 -2.03 0.07
N LYS A 186 -5.91 -3.08 0.43
CA LYS A 186 -4.52 -3.26 0.04
C LYS A 186 -4.37 -3.39 -1.47
N THR A 187 -5.04 -4.36 -2.08
CA THR A 187 -4.84 -4.70 -3.50
C THR A 187 -5.32 -3.59 -4.42
N ARG A 188 -6.47 -2.95 -4.12
CA ARG A 188 -6.92 -1.77 -4.87
C ARG A 188 -5.95 -0.60 -4.70
N GLY A 189 -5.54 -0.31 -3.46
CA GLY A 189 -4.59 0.77 -3.18
C GLY A 189 -3.20 0.56 -3.81
N ALA A 190 -2.81 -0.68 -4.11
CA ALA A 190 -1.54 -1.00 -4.75
C ALA A 190 -1.61 -1.07 -6.28
N TYR A 191 -2.73 -1.51 -6.85
CA TYR A 191 -2.79 -1.94 -8.25
C TYR A 191 -3.75 -1.13 -9.12
N VAL A 192 -4.73 -0.46 -8.53
CA VAL A 192 -5.74 0.32 -9.27
C VAL A 192 -5.40 1.80 -9.18
N GLU A 193 -5.50 2.50 -10.31
CA GLU A 193 -5.35 3.96 -10.32
C GLU A 193 -6.39 4.60 -9.40
N PRO A 194 -5.97 5.43 -8.42
CA PRO A 194 -6.90 6.05 -7.50
C PRO A 194 -7.72 7.14 -8.21
N ASP A 195 -9.00 7.28 -7.81
CA ASP A 195 -9.79 8.43 -8.22
C ASP A 195 -9.20 9.70 -7.61
N THR A 196 -8.78 10.63 -8.47
CA THR A 196 -8.18 11.91 -8.05
C THR A 196 -9.07 12.74 -7.14
N SER A 197 -10.40 12.59 -7.22
CA SER A 197 -11.36 13.31 -6.39
C SER A 197 -11.46 12.77 -4.96
N GLU A 198 -11.03 11.52 -4.74
CA GLU A 198 -11.01 10.88 -3.42
C GLU A 198 -9.64 10.98 -2.73
N LEU A 199 -8.61 11.44 -3.45
CA LEU A 199 -7.27 11.58 -2.90
C LEU A 199 -7.16 12.74 -1.90
N PRO A 200 -6.39 12.57 -0.82
CA PRO A 200 -6.26 13.61 0.20
C PRO A 200 -5.52 14.85 -0.32
N ASP A 201 -5.97 16.02 0.12
CA ASP A 201 -5.25 17.28 0.06
C ASP A 201 -5.10 17.80 1.50
N PHE A 202 -3.86 17.85 1.98
CA PHE A 202 -3.56 18.17 3.38
C PHE A 202 -3.50 19.68 3.68
N ASP A 203 -3.72 20.52 2.66
CA ASP A 203 -3.53 21.97 2.71
C ASP A 203 -4.83 22.78 2.62
N VAL A 204 -5.96 22.14 2.37
CA VAL A 204 -7.26 22.80 2.07
C VAL A 204 -7.63 23.87 3.11
N GLU A 205 -7.35 23.61 4.39
CA GLU A 205 -7.74 24.46 5.52
C GLU A 205 -6.72 25.58 5.85
N TYR A 206 -5.54 25.60 5.22
CA TYR A 206 -4.45 26.53 5.55
C TYR A 206 -4.48 27.79 4.65
N GLN A 207 -3.77 28.86 5.01
CA GLN A 207 -3.62 30.05 4.16
C GLN A 207 -2.58 29.82 3.06
N GLU A 208 -2.63 30.59 1.97
CA GLU A 208 -1.79 30.41 0.77
C GLU A 208 -0.29 30.30 1.11
N GLU A 209 0.20 31.08 2.08
CA GLU A 209 1.60 31.12 2.51
C GLU A 209 2.05 29.87 3.29
N GLU A 210 1.10 29.04 3.71
CA GLU A 210 1.32 27.77 4.42
C GLU A 210 0.97 26.54 3.58
N ARG A 211 0.41 26.75 2.38
CA ARG A 211 0.17 25.67 1.41
C ARG A 211 1.43 25.41 0.62
N LEU A 212 1.64 24.15 0.25
CA LEU A 212 2.51 23.80 -0.86
C LEU A 212 1.97 24.47 -2.14
N PRO A 213 2.82 25.05 -2.98
CA PRO A 213 2.36 25.77 -4.17
C PRO A 213 1.63 24.84 -5.13
N THR A 214 0.47 25.28 -5.64
CA THR A 214 -0.33 24.52 -6.61
C THR A 214 0.48 24.16 -7.86
N LYS A 215 1.30 25.11 -8.33
CA LYS A 215 2.27 24.91 -9.41
C LYS A 215 3.59 25.53 -9.02
N PHE A 216 4.69 24.84 -9.33
CA PHE A 216 6.02 25.37 -9.08
C PHE A 216 6.97 25.00 -10.21
N ARG A 217 7.97 25.86 -10.41
CA ARG A 217 9.00 25.72 -11.44
C ARG A 217 10.35 26.01 -10.81
N ILE A 218 11.15 24.97 -10.57
CA ILE A 218 12.44 25.04 -9.88
C ILE A 218 13.55 24.87 -10.90
N ARG A 219 14.46 25.84 -10.97
CA ARG A 219 15.65 25.77 -11.79
C ARG A 219 16.71 24.96 -11.06
N VAL A 220 17.23 23.94 -11.73
CA VAL A 220 18.43 23.23 -11.33
C VAL A 220 19.58 23.67 -12.22
N SER A 221 20.68 24.11 -11.60
CA SER A 221 21.89 24.47 -12.31
C SER A 221 23.12 23.89 -11.62
N GLN A 222 24.08 23.44 -12.42
CA GLN A 222 25.38 23.00 -11.93
C GLN A 222 26.42 24.08 -12.24
N ARG A 223 27.16 24.54 -11.23
CA ARG A 223 28.25 25.54 -11.41
C ARG A 223 29.63 24.88 -11.35
N ASN A 224 30.66 25.67 -11.65
CA ASN A 224 32.06 25.26 -11.52
C ASN A 224 32.33 24.65 -10.13
N GLY A 225 32.88 23.43 -10.10
CA GLY A 225 33.05 22.63 -8.89
C GLY A 225 31.97 21.56 -8.68
N GLY A 226 31.02 21.39 -9.61
CA GLY A 226 30.08 20.27 -9.61
C GLY A 226 28.91 20.41 -8.63
N LYS A 227 28.84 21.52 -7.90
CA LYS A 227 27.74 21.83 -6.97
C LYS A 227 26.44 22.10 -7.70
N CYS A 228 25.37 21.48 -7.22
CA CYS A 228 24.00 21.69 -7.65
C CYS A 228 23.39 22.87 -6.88
N TYR A 229 22.70 23.77 -7.59
CA TYR A 229 22.00 24.92 -7.04
C TYR A 229 20.55 24.90 -7.50
N LEU A 230 19.65 25.17 -6.56
CA LEU A 230 18.22 25.28 -6.82
C LEU A 230 17.79 26.75 -6.76
N GLN A 231 16.94 27.14 -7.71
CA GLN A 231 16.28 28.45 -7.68
C GLN A 231 14.78 28.31 -7.89
N TRP A 232 14.00 29.02 -7.07
CA TRP A 232 12.56 29.16 -7.27
C TRP A 232 12.22 30.65 -7.37
N GLN A 233 11.52 31.03 -8.44
CA GLN A 233 11.21 32.44 -8.76
C GLN A 233 12.45 33.35 -8.75
N GLY A 234 13.61 32.83 -9.18
CA GLY A 234 14.89 33.55 -9.22
C GLY A 234 15.65 33.60 -7.89
N VAL A 235 15.07 33.13 -6.78
CA VAL A 235 15.70 33.09 -5.45
C VAL A 235 16.33 31.73 -5.20
N PHE A 236 17.55 31.69 -4.65
CA PHE A 236 18.17 30.43 -4.24
C PHE A 236 17.44 29.81 -3.06
N ILE A 237 17.15 28.52 -3.16
CA ILE A 237 16.53 27.74 -2.08
C ILE A 237 17.46 26.59 -1.70
N GLY A 238 17.51 26.29 -0.40
CA GLY A 238 18.41 25.26 0.15
C GLY A 238 19.89 25.62 0.07
N ASP A 239 20.72 24.66 0.47
CA ASP A 239 22.17 24.76 0.40
C ASP A 239 22.70 24.12 -0.89
N PRO A 240 23.85 24.57 -1.44
CA PRO A 240 24.45 23.94 -2.61
C PRO A 240 24.85 22.48 -2.35
N LEU A 241 24.36 21.55 -3.18
CA LEU A 241 24.52 20.11 -2.97
C LEU A 241 25.67 19.51 -3.78
N THR A 242 26.32 18.49 -3.22
CA THR A 242 27.27 17.60 -3.92
C THR A 242 26.91 16.14 -3.64
N ASP A 243 27.55 15.21 -4.35
CA ASP A 243 27.26 13.78 -4.16
C ASP A 243 27.78 13.26 -2.80
N ASN A 244 28.74 13.97 -2.17
CA ASN A 244 29.32 13.63 -0.85
C ASN A 244 29.87 12.19 -0.72
N ILE A 245 30.25 11.55 -1.83
CA ILE A 245 30.83 10.20 -1.90
C ILE A 245 31.96 10.13 -2.93
N ALA A 246 32.77 9.07 -2.88
CA ALA A 246 33.93 8.88 -3.77
C ALA A 246 33.52 8.68 -5.25
N ASP A 247 32.58 7.77 -5.50
CA ASP A 247 32.04 7.52 -6.83
C ASP A 247 30.73 8.28 -7.02
N ALA A 248 30.81 9.41 -7.73
CA ALA A 248 29.68 10.29 -7.99
C ALA A 248 28.50 9.56 -8.64
N ASP A 249 27.42 9.32 -7.87
CA ASP A 249 26.22 8.62 -8.33
C ASP A 249 25.07 9.58 -8.75
N GLY A 250 25.26 10.88 -8.54
CA GLY A 250 24.29 11.93 -8.85
C GLY A 250 23.36 12.28 -7.70
N TYR A 251 23.59 11.79 -6.47
CA TYR A 251 22.76 12.12 -5.30
C TYR A 251 22.63 13.62 -5.03
N ARG A 252 23.51 14.49 -5.55
CA ARG A 252 23.34 15.96 -5.49
C ARG A 252 22.02 16.48 -6.10
N PHE A 253 21.30 15.67 -6.87
CA PHE A 253 20.01 16.03 -7.46
C PHE A 253 18.81 15.42 -6.71
N HIS A 254 19.01 14.86 -5.50
CA HIS A 254 17.96 14.15 -4.77
C HIS A 254 16.74 15.02 -4.40
N ASP A 255 16.90 16.34 -4.29
CA ASP A 255 15.77 17.25 -4.01
C ASP A 255 14.60 17.11 -5.01
N ILE A 256 14.86 16.60 -6.22
CA ILE A 256 13.81 16.22 -7.19
C ILE A 256 12.75 15.30 -6.58
N PHE A 257 13.15 14.39 -5.69
CA PHE A 257 12.23 13.44 -5.06
C PHE A 257 11.29 14.14 -4.08
N HIS A 258 11.77 15.10 -3.30
CA HIS A 258 10.95 15.93 -2.42
C HIS A 258 9.91 16.75 -3.21
N PHE A 259 10.32 17.30 -4.35
CA PHE A 259 9.40 17.98 -5.26
C PHE A 259 8.38 17.02 -5.89
N SER A 260 8.78 15.79 -6.20
CA SER A 260 7.86 14.75 -6.65
C SER A 260 6.78 14.46 -5.61
N TYR A 261 7.18 14.27 -4.35
CA TYR A 261 6.25 14.01 -3.25
C TYR A 261 5.31 15.21 -3.02
N ALA A 262 5.82 16.43 -3.05
CA ALA A 262 5.00 17.63 -2.93
C ALA A 262 3.96 17.76 -4.06
N ALA A 263 4.37 17.51 -5.31
CA ALA A 263 3.47 17.61 -6.46
C ALA A 263 2.43 16.47 -6.50
N ILE A 264 2.84 15.23 -6.19
CA ILE A 264 2.03 14.04 -6.46
C ILE A 264 1.29 13.56 -5.21
N LEU A 265 1.95 13.54 -4.05
CA LEU A 265 1.39 13.09 -2.77
C LEU A 265 0.79 14.25 -1.97
N HIS A 266 1.05 15.50 -2.38
CA HIS A 266 0.71 16.71 -1.63
C HIS A 266 1.39 16.77 -0.25
N TRP A 267 2.52 16.08 -0.12
CA TRP A 267 3.25 15.96 1.12
C TRP A 267 4.75 16.05 0.85
N SER A 268 5.42 16.98 1.54
CA SER A 268 6.88 17.05 1.62
C SER A 268 7.27 18.04 2.72
N PRO A 269 7.48 17.59 3.98
CA PRO A 269 8.04 18.43 5.02
C PRO A 269 9.39 19.04 4.63
N VAL A 270 10.20 18.37 3.80
CA VAL A 270 11.46 18.90 3.26
C VAL A 270 11.20 20.10 2.36
N MET A 271 10.31 19.97 1.36
CA MET A 271 9.96 21.10 0.48
C MET A 271 9.41 22.27 1.29
N ARG A 272 8.51 22.03 2.26
CA ARG A 272 8.00 23.08 3.15
C ARG A 272 9.12 23.81 3.88
N ALA A 273 10.12 23.08 4.39
CA ALA A 273 11.28 23.67 5.07
C ALA A 273 12.20 24.46 4.11
N LEU A 274 12.39 23.98 2.88
CA LEU A 274 13.16 24.65 1.83
C LEU A 274 12.54 25.99 1.45
N ILE A 275 11.22 26.01 1.21
CA ILE A 275 10.51 27.21 0.75
C ILE A 275 9.94 28.08 1.89
N LYS A 276 10.08 27.64 3.15
CA LYS A 276 9.58 28.31 4.36
C LYS A 276 8.04 28.36 4.50
N HIS A 277 7.31 27.41 3.88
CA HIS A 277 5.84 27.29 3.94
C HIS A 277 5.40 26.17 4.90
N LYS A 278 5.95 26.16 6.12
CA LYS A 278 5.47 25.24 7.16
C LYS A 278 4.15 25.74 7.75
N ARG A 279 3.25 24.84 8.14
CA ARG A 279 1.90 25.14 8.67
C ARG A 279 1.92 25.59 10.14
N LYS A 280 2.58 26.71 10.41
CA LYS A 280 2.82 27.29 11.74
C LYS A 280 1.57 27.81 12.44
N SER A 281 0.50 28.14 11.71
CA SER A 281 -0.79 28.52 12.28
C SER A 281 -1.41 27.42 13.13
N ASN A 282 -1.04 26.14 12.89
CA ASN A 282 -1.38 25.00 13.70
C ASN A 282 -0.12 24.38 14.33
N PRO A 283 0.23 24.75 15.58
CA PRO A 283 1.46 24.29 16.23
C PRO A 283 1.61 22.76 16.30
N LYS A 284 0.49 22.04 16.44
CA LYS A 284 0.51 20.57 16.47
C LYS A 284 0.87 19.99 15.10
N CYS A 285 0.37 20.58 14.02
CA CYS A 285 0.72 20.18 12.65
C CYS A 285 2.17 20.53 12.33
N ASP A 286 2.60 21.74 12.66
CA ASP A 286 4.00 22.19 12.52
C ASP A 286 4.98 21.22 13.21
N GLU A 287 4.69 20.81 14.44
CA GLU A 287 5.55 19.89 15.20
C GLU A 287 5.50 18.46 14.65
N SER A 288 4.31 17.92 14.38
CA SER A 288 4.13 16.48 14.11
C SER A 288 4.23 16.09 12.62
N GLN A 289 3.86 16.98 11.70
CA GLN A 289 3.81 16.70 10.25
C GLN A 289 4.87 17.47 9.47
N ASP A 290 5.20 18.71 9.87
CA ASP A 290 6.20 19.55 9.19
C ASP A 290 7.53 19.65 9.97
N GLY A 291 7.59 18.98 11.13
CA GLY A 291 8.68 19.09 12.10
C GLY A 291 9.94 18.34 11.69
N GLY A 292 10.99 18.49 12.50
CA GLY A 292 12.30 17.87 12.22
C GLY A 292 12.25 16.35 12.04
N ARG A 293 11.39 15.65 12.80
CA ARG A 293 11.23 14.19 12.67
C ARG A 293 10.62 13.81 11.31
N ALA A 294 9.62 14.55 10.84
CA ALA A 294 9.00 14.31 9.54
C ALA A 294 9.98 14.56 8.39
N ILE A 295 10.77 15.62 8.48
CA ILE A 295 11.88 15.93 7.55
C ILE A 295 12.87 14.75 7.51
N VAL A 296 13.35 14.30 8.67
CA VAL A 296 14.31 13.16 8.74
C VAL A 296 13.73 11.88 8.16
N VAL A 297 12.43 11.61 8.35
CA VAL A 297 11.77 10.45 7.75
C VAL A 297 11.72 10.56 6.22
N GLU A 298 11.33 11.72 5.67
CA GLU A 298 11.30 11.94 4.22
C GLU A 298 12.70 11.83 3.59
N GLU A 299 13.71 12.42 4.22
CA GLU A 299 15.12 12.34 3.80
C GLU A 299 15.63 10.90 3.85
N GLY A 300 15.39 10.20 4.96
CA GLY A 300 15.79 8.80 5.13
C GLY A 300 15.10 7.87 4.13
N LEU A 301 13.81 8.11 3.86
CA LEU A 301 13.06 7.38 2.83
C LEU A 301 13.66 7.62 1.44
N THR A 302 13.96 8.88 1.11
CA THR A 302 14.58 9.27 -0.16
C THR A 302 15.94 8.61 -0.35
N ALA A 303 16.79 8.63 0.67
CA ALA A 303 18.10 7.97 0.66
C ALA A 303 17.98 6.44 0.48
N TRP A 304 17.02 5.82 1.17
CA TRP A 304 16.77 4.37 1.05
C TRP A 304 16.26 4.00 -0.36
N ILE A 305 15.28 4.73 -0.90
CA ILE A 305 14.78 4.51 -2.27
C ILE A 305 15.93 4.71 -3.27
N PHE A 306 16.76 5.73 -3.09
CA PHE A 306 17.91 5.97 -3.96
C PHE A 306 18.91 4.83 -3.97
N SER A 307 19.19 4.24 -2.80
CA SER A 307 20.04 3.05 -2.69
C SER A 307 19.48 1.88 -3.52
N ARG A 308 18.17 1.61 -3.40
CA ARG A 308 17.47 0.60 -4.21
C ARG A 308 17.43 0.96 -5.69
N ALA A 309 17.23 2.22 -6.02
CA ALA A 309 17.15 2.70 -7.40
C ALA A 309 18.44 2.43 -8.17
N LYS A 310 19.61 2.51 -7.53
CA LYS A 310 20.90 2.16 -8.16
C LYS A 310 20.94 0.71 -8.64
N GLU A 311 20.39 -0.22 -7.85
CA GLU A 311 20.29 -1.64 -8.21
C GLU A 311 19.28 -1.88 -9.35
N LEU A 312 18.35 -0.95 -9.55
CA LEU A 312 17.25 -0.99 -10.50
C LEU A 312 17.46 -0.09 -11.73
N ASN A 313 18.71 0.30 -12.02
CA ASN A 313 19.06 1.25 -13.09
C ASN A 313 18.21 2.54 -13.06
N PHE A 314 18.05 3.11 -11.86
CA PHE A 314 17.22 4.28 -11.59
C PHE A 314 15.79 4.18 -12.15
N PHE A 315 15.19 2.98 -12.12
CA PHE A 315 13.85 2.69 -12.66
C PHE A 315 13.70 3.00 -14.17
N GLU A 316 14.79 3.01 -14.94
CA GLU A 316 14.72 3.19 -16.37
C GLU A 316 13.93 2.04 -17.03
N GLY A 317 12.93 2.39 -17.84
CA GLY A 317 12.06 1.44 -18.53
C GLY A 317 11.09 0.67 -17.63
N GLN A 318 11.01 0.99 -16.34
CA GLN A 318 10.08 0.33 -15.42
C GLN A 318 8.74 1.07 -15.35
N GLU A 319 7.66 0.32 -15.42
CA GLU A 319 6.29 0.85 -15.29
C GLU A 319 5.72 0.68 -13.88
N ARG A 320 6.42 -0.08 -13.01
CA ARG A 320 5.95 -0.50 -11.69
C ARG A 320 7.06 -0.47 -10.66
N VAL A 321 6.68 -0.22 -9.41
CA VAL A 321 7.54 -0.38 -8.23
C VAL A 321 7.10 -1.65 -7.50
N SER A 322 8.07 -2.45 -7.05
CA SER A 322 7.75 -3.71 -6.36
C SER A 322 6.86 -3.47 -5.13
N LEU A 323 5.89 -4.35 -4.90
CA LEU A 323 4.99 -4.24 -3.75
C LEU A 323 5.77 -4.26 -2.42
N GLY A 324 6.85 -5.05 -2.35
CA GLY A 324 7.72 -5.07 -1.17
C GLY A 324 8.32 -3.70 -0.84
N MET A 325 8.79 -2.96 -1.85
CA MET A 325 9.26 -1.59 -1.64
C MET A 325 8.15 -0.65 -1.19
N LEU A 326 6.95 -0.75 -1.80
CA LEU A 326 5.78 0.06 -1.43
C LEU A 326 5.32 -0.20 0.02
N LYS A 327 5.35 -1.46 0.47
CA LYS A 327 5.05 -1.80 1.88
C LYS A 327 6.08 -1.20 2.84
N THR A 328 7.38 -1.26 2.51
CA THR A 328 8.40 -0.59 3.33
C THR A 328 8.18 0.93 3.38
N ILE A 329 7.76 1.56 2.28
CA ILE A 329 7.38 2.98 2.28
C ILE A 329 6.22 3.24 3.24
N GLU A 330 5.18 2.42 3.21
CA GLU A 330 4.02 2.51 4.13
C GLU A 330 4.46 2.47 5.59
N GLU A 331 5.41 1.58 5.93
CA GLU A 331 5.98 1.48 7.29
C GLU A 331 6.76 2.75 7.69
N PHE A 332 7.56 3.32 6.79
CA PHE A 332 8.33 4.55 7.05
C PHE A 332 7.42 5.73 7.36
N VAL A 333 6.31 5.86 6.63
CA VAL A 333 5.39 7.00 6.73
C VAL A 333 4.23 6.77 7.71
N ALA A 334 4.19 5.61 8.37
CA ALA A 334 3.17 5.30 9.36
C ALA A 334 3.13 6.35 10.49
N GLY A 335 1.95 6.94 10.70
CA GLY A 335 1.74 8.02 11.67
C GLY A 335 1.85 9.44 11.11
N TYR A 336 2.22 9.60 9.84
CA TYR A 336 2.15 10.87 9.12
C TYR A 336 0.91 10.93 8.24
N GLU A 337 0.48 12.14 7.88
CA GLU A 337 -0.72 12.36 7.09
C GLU A 337 -0.67 11.68 5.72
N VAL A 338 0.52 11.59 5.12
CA VAL A 338 0.78 10.92 3.84
C VAL A 338 0.51 9.41 3.86
N ALA A 339 0.41 8.78 5.04
CA ALA A 339 -0.04 7.39 5.17
C ALA A 339 -1.48 7.18 4.69
N GLN A 340 -2.24 8.25 4.46
CA GLN A 340 -3.57 8.20 3.83
C GLN A 340 -3.49 8.03 2.31
N CYS A 341 -2.34 8.29 1.69
CA CYS A 341 -2.16 8.13 0.25
C CYS A 341 -2.08 6.64 -0.12
N PRO A 342 -2.77 6.20 -1.19
CA PRO A 342 -2.66 4.83 -1.68
C PRO A 342 -1.25 4.55 -2.23
N LEU A 343 -0.80 3.30 -2.12
CA LEU A 343 0.53 2.87 -2.57
C LEU A 343 0.77 3.11 -4.07
N LYS A 344 -0.29 3.03 -4.89
CA LYS A 344 -0.23 3.35 -6.32
C LYS A 344 0.18 4.80 -6.58
N LEU A 345 -0.20 5.73 -5.70
CA LEU A 345 0.20 7.12 -5.82
C LEU A 345 1.69 7.33 -5.47
N TRP A 346 2.21 6.54 -4.52
CA TRP A 346 3.64 6.46 -4.23
C TRP A 346 4.44 5.90 -5.41
N GLU A 347 3.95 4.84 -6.06
CA GLU A 347 4.54 4.30 -7.30
C GLU A 347 4.67 5.40 -8.37
N LYS A 348 3.59 6.15 -8.61
CA LYS A 348 3.60 7.30 -9.54
C LYS A 348 4.64 8.36 -9.14
N ALA A 349 4.71 8.72 -7.86
CA ALA A 349 5.66 9.72 -7.36
C ALA A 349 7.12 9.29 -7.52
N ILE A 350 7.41 8.01 -7.29
CA ILE A 350 8.75 7.45 -7.47
C ILE A 350 9.11 7.44 -8.95
N LEU A 351 8.27 6.86 -9.82
CA LEU A 351 8.58 6.71 -11.24
C LEU A 351 8.76 8.06 -11.94
N GLN A 352 7.88 9.04 -11.71
CA GLN A 352 8.03 10.39 -12.28
C GLN A 352 9.23 11.14 -11.68
N GLY A 353 9.48 10.97 -10.37
CA GLY A 353 10.66 11.55 -9.73
C GLY A 353 11.97 11.04 -10.35
N TYR A 354 12.06 9.73 -10.60
CA TYR A 354 13.23 9.14 -11.25
C TYR A 354 13.33 9.44 -12.74
N GLU A 355 12.22 9.61 -13.45
CA GLU A 355 12.21 10.11 -14.82
C GLU A 355 12.86 11.50 -14.92
N VAL A 356 12.40 12.44 -14.09
CA VAL A 356 12.96 13.80 -14.01
C VAL A 356 14.40 13.78 -13.53
N PHE A 357 14.73 12.94 -12.54
CA PHE A 357 16.11 12.75 -12.07
C PHE A 357 17.06 12.32 -13.19
N ARG A 358 16.68 11.31 -14.00
CA ARG A 358 17.51 10.86 -15.14
C ARG A 358 17.71 11.99 -16.16
N ALA A 359 16.66 12.74 -16.47
CA ALA A 359 16.73 13.87 -17.38
C ALA A 359 17.66 14.99 -16.87
N ILE A 360 17.51 15.41 -15.61
CA ILE A 360 18.37 16.42 -14.96
C ILE A 360 19.81 15.93 -14.88
N LYS A 361 20.04 14.66 -14.52
CA LYS A 361 21.38 14.05 -14.42
C LYS A 361 22.08 14.05 -15.77
N SER A 362 21.38 13.70 -16.85
CA SER A 362 21.94 13.69 -18.22
C SER A 362 22.29 15.10 -18.72
N SER A 363 21.44 16.08 -18.41
CA SER A 363 21.58 17.47 -18.89
C SER A 363 22.36 18.38 -17.94
N LYS A 364 22.77 17.88 -16.78
CA LYS A 364 23.46 18.62 -15.70
C LYS A 364 22.72 19.88 -15.26
N GLY A 365 21.39 19.87 -15.37
CA GLY A 365 20.54 21.02 -15.11
C GLY A 365 19.23 20.95 -15.91
N GLY A 366 18.33 21.87 -15.62
CA GLY A 366 16.99 21.92 -16.20
C GLY A 366 15.98 22.59 -15.30
N TRP A 367 14.74 22.55 -15.71
CA TRP A 367 13.59 22.97 -14.93
C TRP A 367 12.81 21.75 -14.45
N ILE A 368 12.43 21.78 -13.18
CA ILE A 368 11.50 20.83 -12.56
C ILE A 368 10.15 21.53 -12.46
N ILE A 369 9.13 20.99 -13.11
CA ILE A 369 7.77 21.52 -13.14
C ILE A 369 6.87 20.61 -12.32
N GLY A 370 6.41 21.10 -11.16
CA GLY A 370 5.42 20.40 -10.35
C GLY A 370 4.03 21.00 -10.54
N ASP A 371 3.04 20.13 -10.67
CA ASP A 371 1.62 20.48 -10.76
C ASP A 371 0.83 19.61 -9.78
N ARG A 372 0.34 20.22 -8.70
CA ARG A 372 -0.45 19.55 -7.66
C ARG A 372 -1.86 19.21 -8.11
N GLU A 373 -2.48 20.03 -8.97
CA GLU A 373 -3.83 19.78 -9.48
C GLU A 373 -3.86 18.48 -10.28
N ASN A 374 -2.88 18.32 -11.18
CA ASN A 374 -2.76 17.14 -12.03
C ASN A 374 -1.95 16.00 -11.38
N ARG A 375 -1.38 16.25 -10.19
CA ARG A 375 -0.43 15.35 -9.50
C ARG A 375 0.65 14.85 -10.46
N THR A 376 1.44 15.77 -11.00
CA THR A 376 2.53 15.45 -11.94
C THR A 376 3.82 16.20 -11.65
N LEU A 377 4.94 15.58 -12.02
CA LEU A 377 6.26 16.19 -12.06
C LEU A 377 6.85 16.02 -13.48
N LYS A 378 7.39 17.09 -14.06
CA LYS A 378 7.96 17.08 -15.42
C LYS A 378 9.32 17.78 -15.47
N TYR A 379 10.11 17.41 -16.48
CA TYR A 379 11.37 18.03 -16.82
C TYR A 379 11.21 18.96 -18.03
N GLU A 380 11.89 20.12 -18.01
CA GLU A 380 12.16 20.91 -19.22
C GLU A 380 13.65 21.27 -19.28
N PRO A 381 14.26 21.33 -20.47
CA PRO A 381 15.63 21.80 -20.62
C PRO A 381 15.75 23.30 -20.29
N LEU A 382 16.93 23.73 -19.84
CA LEU A 382 17.23 25.17 -19.77
C LEU A 382 17.23 25.74 -21.19
N GLU A 383 16.75 26.97 -21.36
CA GLU A 383 16.88 27.66 -22.63
C GLU A 383 18.38 27.72 -23.01
N CYS A 384 18.72 27.43 -24.27
CA CYS A 384 20.09 27.68 -24.76
C CYS A 384 20.37 29.17 -24.58
N GLU A 385 21.33 29.51 -23.72
CA GLU A 385 21.89 30.86 -23.67
C GLU A 385 22.44 31.16 -25.07
N LYS A 386 21.80 32.11 -25.77
CA LYS A 386 22.21 32.57 -27.11
C LYS A 386 23.46 33.43 -27.03
#